data_AF-A0A6B3G0L8-F1
#
_entry.id   AF-A0A6B3G0L8-F1
#
_cell.length_a   1.000
_cell.length_b   1.000
_cell.length_c   1.000
_cell.angle_alpha   90.00
_cell.angle_beta   90.00
_cell.angle_gamma   90.00
#
_symmetry.space_group_name_H-M   'P 1'
#
loop_
_entity.id
_entity.type
_entity.pdbx_description
1 polymer ?
#
loop_
_entity_poly.entity_id
_entity_poly.type
_entity_poly.pdbx_seq_one_letter_code
_entity_poly.pdbx_strand_id
1 'polypeptide(L)'
;MSTAPLRPADRGEAADLAAFLRRLVHYDKAAAVRLQLTGERLAVFGRPASFEVLAVRTVLLDGAPPSLDRTVSAGELLELVHAEPEPGAPFGVPAPVTGPPWAGVLPPRTGWRPEPGLPAPEA
;
A
#
# COMPACT_ATOMS: atom_id res chain seq x y z
N MET A 1 -8.98 14.98 11.57
CA MET A 1 -7.57 15.35 11.72
C MET A 1 -6.86 14.93 10.44
N SER A 2 -6.24 15.88 9.71
CA SER A 2 -5.50 15.56 8.49
C SER A 2 -4.23 14.78 8.85
N THR A 3 -3.91 13.73 8.10
CA THR A 3 -2.66 13.00 8.31
C THR A 3 -1.52 13.72 7.59
N ALA A 4 -0.33 13.71 8.20
CA ALA A 4 0.87 14.21 7.55
C ALA A 4 1.07 13.52 6.19
N PRO A 5 1.51 14.26 5.15
CA PRO A 5 1.77 13.67 3.84
C PRO A 5 2.92 12.65 3.92
N LEU A 6 2.87 11.64 3.05
CA LEU A 6 3.84 10.55 3.00
C LEU A 6 4.83 10.82 1.87
N ARG A 7 6.13 10.82 2.18
CA ARG A 7 7.20 11.00 1.19
C ARG A 7 7.83 9.65 0.85
N PRO A 8 7.74 9.15 -0.40
CA PRO A 8 8.52 8.00 -0.85
C PRO A 8 10.03 8.25 -0.73
N ALA A 9 10.80 7.22 -0.43
CA ALA A 9 12.27 7.31 -0.39
C ALA A 9 12.87 7.64 -1.76
N ASP A 10 12.24 7.17 -2.84
CA ASP A 10 12.63 7.48 -4.20
C ASP A 10 11.45 7.41 -5.19
N ARG A 11 11.75 7.68 -6.46
CA ARG A 11 10.82 7.60 -7.59
C ARG A 11 10.26 6.20 -7.82
N GLY A 12 11.09 5.16 -7.65
CA GLY A 12 10.72 3.77 -7.87
C GLY A 12 9.64 3.32 -6.89
N GLU A 13 9.78 3.69 -5.63
CA GLU A 13 8.80 3.43 -4.58
C GLU A 13 7.42 4.03 -4.92
N ALA A 14 7.39 5.26 -5.42
CA ALA A 14 6.15 5.91 -5.87
C ALA A 14 5.55 5.22 -7.13
N ALA A 15 6.40 4.87 -8.09
CA ALA A 15 5.98 4.25 -9.34
C ALA A 15 5.41 2.84 -9.13
N ASP A 16 6.03 2.04 -8.27
CA ASP A 16 5.57 0.71 -7.88
C ASP A 16 4.23 0.77 -7.14
N LEU A 17 4.07 1.72 -6.21
CA LEU A 17 2.80 1.96 -5.53
C LEU A 17 1.69 2.31 -6.54
N ALA A 18 1.95 3.26 -7.44
CA ALA A 18 0.98 3.66 -8.46
C ALA A 18 0.61 2.48 -9.39
N ALA A 19 1.58 1.67 -9.80
CA ALA A 19 1.34 0.48 -10.61
C ALA A 19 0.45 -0.54 -9.89
N PHE A 20 0.72 -0.80 -8.60
CA PHE A 20 -0.09 -1.68 -7.77
C PHE A 20 -1.54 -1.19 -7.66
N LEU A 21 -1.74 0.10 -7.32
CA LEU A 21 -3.06 0.70 -7.18
C LEU A 21 -3.84 0.72 -8.50
N ARG A 22 -3.18 1.07 -9.62
CA ARG A 22 -3.80 1.01 -10.96
C ARG A 22 -4.33 -0.38 -11.27
N ARG A 23 -3.59 -1.43 -10.90
CA ARG A 23 -4.02 -2.81 -11.14
C ARG A 23 -5.25 -3.16 -10.30
N LEU A 24 -5.32 -2.74 -9.04
CA LEU A 24 -6.52 -2.92 -8.22
C LEU A 24 -7.73 -2.19 -8.82
N VAL A 25 -7.57 -0.91 -9.15
CA VAL A 25 -8.61 -0.03 -9.72
C VAL A 25 -9.04 -0.47 -11.13
N HIS A 26 -8.18 -1.17 -11.85
CA HIS A 26 -8.53 -1.76 -13.14
C HIS A 26 -9.58 -2.87 -12.98
N TYR A 27 -9.44 -3.72 -11.97
CA TYR A 27 -10.38 -4.84 -11.72
C TYR A 27 -11.61 -4.41 -10.91
N ASP A 28 -11.47 -3.46 -9.98
CA ASP A 28 -12.55 -2.95 -9.16
C ASP A 28 -12.39 -1.45 -8.92
N LYS A 29 -13.31 -0.65 -9.46
CA LYS A 29 -13.29 0.82 -9.31
C LYS A 29 -13.56 1.26 -7.87
N ALA A 30 -14.22 0.43 -7.06
CA ALA A 30 -14.47 0.66 -5.66
C ALA A 30 -13.42 0.01 -4.74
N ALA A 31 -12.29 -0.45 -5.30
CA ALA A 31 -11.24 -1.11 -4.53
C ALA A 31 -10.78 -0.23 -3.34
N ALA A 32 -10.71 -0.84 -2.17
CA ALA A 32 -10.10 -0.26 -0.98
C ALA A 32 -8.73 -0.88 -0.71
N VAL A 33 -7.86 -0.16 -0.03
CA VAL A 33 -6.58 -0.67 0.48
C VAL A 33 -6.43 -0.40 1.96
N ARG A 34 -5.80 -1.33 2.68
CA ARG A 34 -5.43 -1.16 4.09
C ARG A 34 -3.98 -0.72 4.17
N LEU A 35 -3.75 0.44 4.76
CA LEU A 35 -2.44 1.05 4.96
C LEU A 35 -1.95 0.72 6.37
N GLN A 36 -0.74 0.20 6.51
CA GLN A 36 -0.08 -0.01 7.81
C GLN A 36 1.36 0.47 7.75
N LEU A 37 1.70 1.45 8.59
CA LEU A 37 3.06 1.96 8.72
C LEU A 37 3.81 1.21 9.83
N THR A 38 5.09 0.91 9.59
CA THR A 38 5.99 0.35 10.60
C THR A 38 7.38 0.92 10.41
N GLY A 39 7.78 1.81 11.31
CA GLY A 39 8.94 2.67 11.08
C GLY A 39 8.74 3.46 9.80
N GLU A 40 9.62 3.26 8.82
CA GLU A 40 9.61 3.93 7.52
C GLU A 40 8.98 3.08 6.41
N ARG A 41 8.44 1.90 6.73
CA ARG A 41 7.81 1.01 5.73
C ARG A 41 6.31 1.10 5.80
N LEU A 42 5.69 1.56 4.72
CA LEU A 42 4.26 1.51 4.50
C LEU A 42 3.89 0.21 3.80
N ALA A 43 3.14 -0.67 4.46
CA ALA A 43 2.48 -1.78 3.82
C ALA A 43 1.11 -1.35 3.28
N VAL A 44 0.86 -1.61 2.01
CA VAL A 44 -0.39 -1.35 1.30
C VAL A 44 -1.00 -2.68 0.90
N PHE A 45 -2.00 -3.12 1.66
CA PHE A 45 -2.71 -4.37 1.38
C PHE A 45 -3.92 -4.10 0.50
N GLY A 46 -4.16 -4.98 -0.46
CA GLY A 46 -5.34 -4.96 -1.33
C GLY A 46 -5.74 -6.37 -1.75
N ARG A 47 -6.98 -6.54 -2.19
CA ARG A 47 -7.49 -7.82 -2.69
C ARG A 47 -7.94 -7.65 -4.14
N PRO A 48 -7.15 -8.11 -5.13
CA PRO A 48 -7.57 -8.10 -6.52
C PRO A 48 -8.85 -8.93 -6.71
N ALA A 49 -9.90 -8.38 -7.33
CA ALA A 49 -11.21 -9.04 -7.39
C ALA A 49 -11.17 -10.43 -8.06
N SER A 50 -10.26 -10.65 -9.00
CA SER A 50 -10.14 -11.91 -9.76
C SER A 50 -9.38 -13.02 -9.04
N PHE A 51 -8.75 -12.74 -7.91
CA PHE A 51 -7.86 -13.67 -7.22
C PHE A 51 -8.25 -13.74 -5.75
N GLU A 52 -8.48 -14.94 -5.20
CA GLU A 52 -8.78 -15.13 -3.76
C GLU A 52 -7.53 -14.94 -2.87
N VAL A 53 -6.75 -13.91 -3.17
CA VAL A 53 -5.45 -13.64 -2.56
C VAL A 53 -5.46 -12.26 -1.93
N LEU A 54 -4.71 -12.11 -0.84
CA LEU A 54 -4.33 -10.80 -0.35
C LEU A 54 -2.97 -10.44 -0.96
N ALA A 55 -2.92 -9.32 -1.66
CA ALA A 55 -1.69 -8.76 -2.18
C ALA A 55 -1.21 -7.63 -1.26
N VAL A 56 0.12 -7.52 -1.11
CA VAL A 56 0.74 -6.42 -0.38
C VAL A 56 1.83 -5.80 -1.24
N ARG A 57 1.86 -4.47 -1.26
CA ARG A 57 3.03 -3.71 -1.73
C ARG A 57 3.61 -2.93 -0.57
N THR A 58 4.92 -3.02 -0.37
CA THR A 58 5.63 -2.18 0.58
C THR A 58 6.21 -0.97 -0.12
N VAL A 59 6.19 0.17 0.57
CA VAL A 59 6.78 1.44 0.13
C VAL A 59 7.72 1.92 1.22
N LEU A 60 8.98 2.15 0.88
CA LEU A 60 9.92 2.83 1.78
C LEU A 60 9.65 4.34 1.76
N LEU A 61 9.58 4.95 2.93
CA LEU A 61 9.35 6.38 3.11
C LEU A 61 10.64 7.10 3.53
N ASP A 62 10.79 8.34 3.10
CA ASP A 62 11.82 9.27 3.59
C ASP A 62 11.31 9.95 4.87
N GLY A 63 11.53 9.26 6.00
CA GLY A 63 11.09 9.67 7.33
C GLY A 63 9.82 8.96 7.83
N ALA A 64 9.61 8.99 9.14
CA ALA A 64 8.54 8.26 9.81
C ALA A 64 7.41 9.19 10.32
N PRO A 65 6.21 9.16 9.71
CA PRO A 65 5.01 9.67 10.36
C PRO A 65 4.78 8.97 11.71
N PRO A 66 4.10 9.60 12.69
CA PRO A 66 3.98 9.06 14.04
C PRO A 66 3.28 7.68 14.08
N SER A 67 2.27 7.47 13.24
CA SER A 67 1.65 6.16 12.98
C SER A 67 0.62 6.28 11.86
N LEU A 68 0.31 5.16 11.21
CA LEU A 68 -0.74 5.09 10.21
C LEU A 68 -1.29 3.66 10.14
N ASP A 69 -2.56 3.50 10.45
CA ASP A 69 -3.30 2.25 10.24
C ASP A 69 -4.76 2.55 9.85
N ARG A 70 -5.09 2.49 8.57
CA ARG A 70 -6.45 2.80 8.09
C ARG A 70 -6.75 2.18 6.73
N THR A 71 -8.03 2.05 6.45
CA THR A 71 -8.53 1.64 5.13
C THR A 71 -8.97 2.85 4.34
N VAL A 72 -8.51 2.98 3.09
CA VAL A 72 -8.83 4.10 2.19
C VAL A 72 -9.25 3.61 0.80
N SER A 73 -9.83 4.49 -0.01
CA SER A 73 -10.06 4.24 -1.44
C SER A 73 -8.73 4.09 -2.18
N ALA A 74 -8.60 3.03 -2.98
CA ALA A 74 -7.42 2.82 -3.82
C ALA A 74 -7.35 3.84 -4.98
N GLY A 75 -8.52 4.26 -5.50
CA GLY A 75 -8.62 5.26 -6.55
C GLY A 75 -8.17 6.64 -6.09
N GLU A 76 -8.69 7.11 -4.96
CA GLU A 76 -8.30 8.42 -4.40
C GLU A 76 -6.82 8.43 -4.01
N LEU A 77 -6.30 7.32 -3.46
CA LEU A 77 -4.87 7.22 -3.16
C LEU A 77 -4.02 7.29 -4.44
N LEU A 78 -4.45 6.63 -5.51
CA LEU A 78 -3.76 6.67 -6.80
C LEU A 78 -3.73 8.09 -7.39
N GLU A 79 -4.85 8.82 -7.31
CA GLU A 79 -4.93 10.22 -7.76
C GLU A 79 -3.94 11.10 -6.99
N LEU A 80 -3.85 10.95 -5.66
CA LEU A 80 -2.90 11.72 -4.84
C LEU A 80 -1.43 11.38 -5.16
N VAL A 81 -1.11 10.11 -5.43
CA VAL A 81 0.24 9.70 -5.85
C VAL A 81 0.59 10.27 -7.24
N HIS A 82 -0.40 10.49 -8.10
CA HIS A 82 -0.22 11.03 -9.45
C HIS A 82 -0.33 12.55 -9.57
N ALA A 83 -0.93 13.23 -8.59
CA ALA A 83 -1.14 14.68 -8.61
C ALA A 83 0.18 15.47 -8.60
N GLU A 84 1.26 14.85 -8.10
CA GLU A 84 2.55 15.50 -7.98
C GLU A 84 3.40 15.37 -9.27
N PRO A 85 3.92 16.48 -9.80
CA PRO A 85 4.66 16.48 -11.06
C PRO A 85 6.05 15.85 -10.93
N GLU A 86 6.64 15.89 -9.72
CA GLU A 86 7.97 15.38 -9.45
C GLU A 86 7.94 13.95 -8.89
N PRO A 87 8.68 13.01 -9.48
CA PRO A 87 8.70 11.66 -8.97
C PRO A 87 9.32 11.58 -7.55
N GLY A 88 8.64 10.93 -6.62
CA GLY A 88 9.05 10.86 -5.20
C GLY A 88 8.57 12.05 -4.35
N ALA A 89 7.75 12.94 -4.92
CA ALA A 89 7.06 13.97 -4.17
C ALA A 89 6.12 13.40 -3.09
N PRO A 90 5.90 14.13 -1.99
CA PRO A 90 5.05 13.67 -0.91
C PRO A 90 3.57 13.70 -1.33
N PHE A 91 2.81 12.67 -1.00
CA PHE A 91 1.38 12.59 -1.30
C PHE A 91 0.54 12.55 -0.01
N GLY A 92 -0.66 13.12 -0.08
CA GLY A 92 -1.63 13.06 1.01
C GLY A 92 -2.22 11.65 1.18
N VAL A 93 -2.90 11.40 2.29
CA VAL A 93 -3.62 10.14 2.47
C VAL A 93 -5.12 10.40 2.51
N PRO A 94 -5.95 9.65 1.75
CA PRO A 94 -7.37 9.91 1.69
C PRO A 94 -8.09 9.74 3.03
N ALA A 95 -9.35 10.17 3.04
CA ALA A 95 -10.25 9.92 4.14
C ALA A 95 -10.45 8.41 4.35
N PRO A 96 -10.61 7.95 5.60
CA PRO A 96 -10.91 6.55 5.85
C PRO A 96 -12.29 6.19 5.30
N VAL A 97 -12.38 5.00 4.71
CA VAL A 97 -13.64 4.41 4.25
C VAL A 97 -13.97 3.17 5.07
N THR A 98 -15.25 2.79 5.10
CA THR A 98 -15.64 1.46 5.58
C THR A 98 -14.98 0.42 4.69
N GLY A 99 -14.08 -0.36 5.26
CA GLY A 99 -13.33 -1.37 4.52
C GLY A 99 -14.16 -2.59 4.17
N PRO A 100 -13.81 -3.30 3.09
CA PRO A 100 -14.35 -4.63 2.81
C PRO A 100 -13.99 -5.62 3.94
N PRO A 101 -14.73 -6.74 4.09
CA PRO A 101 -14.53 -7.68 5.20
C PRO A 101 -13.09 -8.19 5.37
N TRP A 102 -12.34 -8.33 4.27
CA TRP A 102 -10.95 -8.79 4.30
C TRP A 102 -10.01 -7.82 5.01
N ALA A 103 -10.34 -6.53 5.09
CA ALA A 103 -9.46 -5.52 5.67
C ALA A 103 -9.22 -5.70 7.19
N GLY A 104 -10.04 -6.52 7.85
CA GLY A 104 -9.84 -6.95 9.24
C GLY A 104 -9.03 -8.25 9.40
N VAL A 105 -8.64 -8.92 8.31
CA VAL A 105 -8.01 -10.24 8.31
C VAL A 105 -6.65 -10.16 7.61
N LEU A 106 -5.72 -9.42 8.22
CA LEU A 106 -4.36 -9.30 7.70
C LEU A 106 -3.45 -10.44 8.20
N PRO A 107 -2.41 -10.81 7.42
CA PRO A 107 -1.43 -11.80 7.85
C PRO A 107 -0.76 -11.39 9.17
N PRO A 108 -0.35 -12.36 10.00
CA PRO A 108 0.37 -12.06 11.23
C PRO A 108 1.70 -11.38 10.91
N ARG A 109 2.19 -10.55 11.82
CA ARG A 109 3.46 -9.82 11.63
C ARG A 109 4.69 -10.64 12.02
N THR A 110 4.49 -11.67 12.84
CA THR A 110 5.53 -12.53 13.42
C THR A 110 5.09 -13.99 13.32
N GLY A 111 5.97 -14.92 13.68
CA GLY A 111 5.67 -16.36 13.60
C GLY A 111 5.84 -16.96 12.19
N TRP A 112 6.38 -16.18 11.25
CA TRP A 112 6.77 -16.69 9.93
C TRP A 112 7.95 -17.64 10.06
N ARG A 113 7.87 -18.77 9.37
CA ARG A 113 8.97 -19.73 9.22
C ARG A 113 9.28 -19.92 7.74
N PRO A 114 10.56 -20.07 7.36
CA PRO A 114 10.92 -20.43 5.99
C PRO A 114 10.37 -21.82 5.68
N GLU A 115 9.72 -21.95 4.53
CA GLU A 115 9.28 -23.24 3.99
C GLU A 115 10.26 -23.68 2.88
N PRO A 116 10.74 -24.95 2.89
CA PRO A 116 11.64 -25.45 1.86
C PRO A 116 10.93 -25.57 0.51
N GLY A 117 11.68 -25.47 -0.60
CA GLY A 117 11.16 -25.71 -1.95
C GLY A 117 10.84 -24.46 -2.78
N LEU A 118 11.02 -23.25 -2.22
CA LEU A 118 11.05 -22.03 -3.04
C LEU A 118 12.39 -21.95 -3.79
N PRO A 119 12.39 -21.49 -5.06
CA PRO A 119 13.63 -21.25 -5.79
C PRO A 119 14.50 -20.25 -5.04
N ALA A 120 15.82 -20.45 -5.08
CA ALA A 120 16.75 -19.47 -4.55
C ALA A 120 16.57 -18.15 -5.30
N PRO A 121 16.70 -16.99 -4.63
CA PRO A 121 16.79 -15.72 -5.34
C PRO A 121 17.90 -15.82 -6.38
N GLU A 122 17.61 -15.44 -7.63
CA GLU A 122 18.66 -15.29 -8.63
C GLU A 122 19.67 -14.25 -8.12
N ALA A 123 20.96 -14.60 -8.16
CA ALA A 123 22.06 -13.81 -7.62
C ALA A 123 22.45 -12.64 -8.52
#